data_AF-A0A0A6V842-F1
#
_entry.id   AF-A0A0A6V842-F1
#
_cell.length_a   1.000
_cell.length_b   1.000
_cell.length_c   1.000
_cell.angle_alpha   90.00
_cell.angle_beta   90.00
_cell.angle_gamma   90.00
#
_symmetry.space_group_name_H-M   'P 1'
#
loop_
_entity.id
_entity.type
_entity.pdbx_description
1 polymer ?
#
loop_
_entity_poly.entity_id
_entity_poly.type
_entity_poly.pdbx_seq_one_letter_code
_entity_poly.pdbx_strand_id
1 'polypeptide(L)' 'MHPIELLCKEKGITRYALSKKSGVRESVFSNLVQKNSPIENMKLGTLLKMAAALELPIGDLIEKLLKYEKTASSK' A
#
# COMPACT_ATOMS: atom_id res chain seq x y z
N MET A 1 2.56 -12.42 0.19
CA MET A 1 1.47 -11.48 0.56
C MET A 1 1.97 -10.09 0.26
N HIS A 2 1.22 -9.29 -0.52
CA HIS A 2 1.73 -8.01 -1.02
C HIS A 2 1.83 -6.96 0.12
N PRO A 3 2.79 -6.03 0.11
CA PRO A 3 2.93 -5.01 1.17
C PRO A 3 1.65 -4.22 1.48
N ILE A 4 0.83 -3.94 0.45
CA ILE A 4 -0.46 -3.27 0.62
C ILE A 4 -1.44 -4.12 1.45
N GLU A 5 -1.44 -5.43 1.29
CA GLU A 5 -2.31 -6.31 2.07
C GLU A 5 -1.85 -6.39 3.53
N LEU A 6 -0.53 -6.39 3.76
CA LEU A 6 0.06 -6.34 5.10
C LEU A 6 -0.28 -5.01 5.79
N LEU A 7 -0.17 -3.89 5.07
CA LEU A 7 -0.57 -2.57 5.55
C LEU A 7 -2.06 -2.54 5.91
N CYS A 8 -2.93 -3.07 5.04
CA CYS A 8 -4.37 -3.16 5.29
C CYS A 8 -4.66 -3.99 6.55
N LYS A 9 -3.98 -5.14 6.69
CA LYS A 9 -4.12 -6.02 7.86
C LYS A 9 -3.66 -5.34 9.16
N GLU A 10 -2.52 -4.64 9.14
CA GLU A 10 -2.02 -3.88 10.30
C GLU A 10 -2.99 -2.78 10.71
N LYS A 11 -3.57 -2.08 9.74
CA LYS A 11 -4.52 -0.98 9.99
C LYS A 11 -5.95 -1.45 10.25
N GLY A 12 -6.23 -2.76 10.22
CA GLY A 12 -7.57 -3.31 10.41
C GLY A 12 -8.58 -2.87 9.34
N ILE A 13 -8.09 -2.54 8.13
CA ILE A 13 -8.93 -2.08 7.02
C ILE A 13 -8.87 -3.05 5.84
N THR A 14 -9.88 -3.02 4.99
CA THR A 14 -9.87 -3.74 3.72
C THR A 14 -9.27 -2.87 2.60
N ARG A 15 -8.82 -3.50 1.51
CA ARG A 15 -8.39 -2.78 0.29
C ARG A 15 -9.50 -1.86 -0.25
N TYR A 16 -10.74 -2.31 -0.16
CA TYR A 16 -11.92 -1.51 -0.52
C TYR A 16 -12.04 -0.26 0.36
N ALA A 17 -11.91 -0.41 1.69
CA ALA A 17 -11.94 0.72 2.60
C ALA A 17 -10.78 1.70 2.33
N LEU A 18 -9.57 1.19 2.06
CA LEU A 18 -8.43 2.01 1.67
C LEU A 18 -8.69 2.75 0.35
N SER A 19 -9.30 2.10 -0.63
CA SER A 19 -9.71 2.71 -1.90
C SER A 19 -10.69 3.87 -1.69
N LYS A 20 -11.71 3.66 -0.87
CA LYS A 20 -12.70 4.70 -0.54
C LYS A 20 -12.06 5.88 0.20
N LYS A 21 -11.19 5.63 1.18
CA LYS A 21 -10.52 6.69 1.95
C LYS A 21 -9.50 7.48 1.11
N SER A 22 -8.71 6.78 0.28
CA SER A 22 -7.64 7.42 -0.51
C SER A 22 -8.10 8.02 -1.84
N GLY A 23 -9.31 7.68 -2.30
CA GLY A 23 -9.77 8.05 -3.64
C GLY A 23 -8.96 7.40 -4.76
N VAL A 24 -8.13 6.40 -4.44
CA VAL A 24 -7.43 5.56 -5.41
C VAL A 24 -8.39 4.45 -5.83
N ARG A 25 -8.54 4.21 -7.13
CA ARG A 25 -9.46 3.18 -7.65
C ARG A 25 -9.04 1.79 -7.14
N GLU A 26 -10.01 0.97 -6.77
CA GLU A 26 -9.78 -0.40 -6.31
C GLU A 26 -8.96 -1.23 -7.30
N SER A 27 -9.19 -1.04 -8.61
CA SER A 27 -8.43 -1.69 -9.67
C SER A 27 -6.93 -1.41 -9.62
N VAL A 28 -6.50 -0.25 -9.11
CA VAL A 28 -5.08 0.05 -8.91
C VAL A 28 -4.49 -0.86 -7.84
N PHE A 29 -5.17 -1.01 -6.70
CA PHE A 29 -4.73 -1.92 -5.65
C PHE A 29 -4.74 -3.37 -6.11
N SER A 30 -5.81 -3.80 -6.79
CA SER A 30 -5.90 -5.16 -7.33
C SER A 30 -4.77 -5.44 -8.31
N ASN A 31 -4.44 -4.50 -9.21
CA ASN A 31 -3.33 -4.65 -10.15
C ASN A 31 -1.98 -4.72 -9.43
N LEU A 32 -1.74 -3.88 -8.42
CA LEU A 32 -0.50 -3.90 -7.65
C LEU A 32 -0.31 -5.23 -6.93
N VAL A 33 -1.35 -5.73 -6.27
CA VAL A 33 -1.31 -7.02 -5.57
C VAL A 33 -1.15 -8.18 -6.56
N GLN A 34 -1.94 -8.23 -7.64
CA GLN A 34 -1.89 -9.33 -8.61
C GLN A 34 -0.57 -9.40 -9.36
N LYS A 35 -0.01 -8.24 -9.74
CA LYS A 35 1.28 -8.16 -10.44
C LYS A 35 2.47 -8.23 -9.49
N ASN A 36 2.23 -8.31 -8.18
CA ASN A 36 3.24 -8.21 -7.14
C ASN A 36 4.22 -7.06 -7.42
N SER A 37 3.68 -5.88 -7.76
CA SER A 37 4.48 -4.77 -8.26
C SER A 37 5.38 -4.21 -7.16
N PRO A 38 6.67 -3.98 -7.44
CA PRO A 38 7.58 -3.38 -6.48
C PRO A 38 7.07 -2.03 -5.98
N ILE A 39 7.30 -1.74 -4.70
CA ILE A 39 6.87 -0.46 -4.09
C ILE A 39 7.54 0.74 -4.77
N GLU A 40 8.78 0.57 -5.21
CA GLU A 40 9.54 1.57 -5.97
C GLU A 40 8.86 1.96 -7.29
N ASN A 41 8.07 1.06 -7.88
CA ASN A 41 7.34 1.32 -9.13
C ASN A 41 5.97 1.98 -8.90
N MET A 42 5.55 2.17 -7.65
CA MET A 42 4.30 2.85 -7.35
C MET A 42 4.40 4.35 -7.65
N LYS A 43 3.39 4.88 -8.34
CA LYS A 43 3.30 6.32 -8.58
C LYS A 43 3.24 7.08 -7.25
N LEU A 44 4.08 8.11 -7.11
CA LEU A 44 4.10 8.99 -5.93
C LEU A 44 2.72 9.55 -5.59
N GLY A 45 1.90 9.91 -6.59
CA GLY A 45 0.54 10.38 -6.37
C GLY A 45 -0.38 9.35 -5.69
N THR A 46 -0.17 8.06 -5.92
CA THR A 46 -0.88 6.98 -5.22
C THR A 46 -0.43 6.89 -3.76
N LEU A 47 0.89 6.96 -3.52
CA LEU A 47 1.48 6.93 -2.18
C LEU A 47 1.02 8.13 -1.33
N LEU A 48 1.01 9.34 -1.90
CA LEU A 48 0.49 10.54 -1.23
C LEU A 48 -0.98 10.41 -0.82
N LYS A 49 -1.81 9.89 -1.72
CA LYS A 49 -3.24 9.66 -1.43
C LYS A 49 -3.45 8.62 -0.34
N MET A 50 -2.65 7.56 -0.33
CA MET A 50 -2.68 6.55 0.74
C MET A 50 -2.21 7.13 2.06
N ALA A 51 -1.11 7.89 2.07
CA ALA A 51 -0.55 8.52 3.26
C ALA A 51 -1.57 9.47 3.91
N ALA A 52 -2.21 10.33 3.09
CA ALA A 52 -3.28 11.20 3.53
C ALA A 52 -4.49 10.42 4.10
N ALA A 53 -4.90 9.33 3.44
CA ALA A 53 -6.02 8.50 3.89
C ALA A 53 -5.77 7.72 5.19
N LEU A 54 -4.50 7.47 5.49
CA LEU A 54 -4.06 6.75 6.68
C LEU A 54 -3.57 7.69 7.78
N GLU A 55 -3.63 9.00 7.55
CA GLU A 55 -3.11 10.05 8.45
C GLU A 55 -1.67 9.74 8.88
N LEU A 56 -0.86 9.34 7.90
CA LEU A 56 0.56 9.02 8.08
C LEU A 56 1.43 9.97 7.27
N PRO A 57 2.61 10.36 7.79
CA PRO A 57 3.67 10.92 6.97
C PRO A 57 3.99 9.97 5.81
N ILE A 58 4.24 10.54 4.63
CA ILE A 58 4.55 9.72 3.44
C ILE A 58 5.84 8.92 3.63
N GLY A 59 6.84 9.46 4.34
CA GLY A 59 8.08 8.76 4.68
C GLY A 59 7.78 7.46 5.45
N ASP A 60 7.05 7.56 6.55
CA ASP A 60 6.66 6.41 7.38
C ASP A 60 5.87 5.35 6.59
N LEU A 61 4.99 5.79 5.68
CA LEU A 61 4.25 4.87 4.81
C LEU A 61 5.20 4.11 3.89
N ILE A 62 6.13 4.81 3.22
CA ILE A 62 7.10 4.20 2.31
C ILE A 62 8.00 3.22 3.06
N GLU A 63 8.54 3.62 4.21
CA GLU A 63 9.38 2.75 5.04
C GLU A 63 8.64 1.47 5.46
N LYS A 64 7.38 1.59 5.89
CA LYS A 64 6.54 0.43 6.22
C LYS A 64 6.37 -0.49 5.01
N LEU A 65 6.02 0.05 3.85
CA LEU A 65 5.81 -0.72 2.63
C LEU A 65 7.10 -1.45 2.19
N LEU A 66 8.25 -0.78 2.21
CA LEU A 66 9.56 -1.37 1.89
C LEU A 66 9.96 -2.45 2.91
N LYS A 67 9.64 -2.24 4.20
CA LYS A 67 9.89 -3.25 5.24
C LYS A 67 9.06 -4.51 5.01
N TYR A 68 7.78 -4.36 4.65
CA TYR A 68 6.93 -5.50 4.31
C TYR A 68 7.42 -6.23 3.06
N GLU A 69 7.90 -5.50 2.06
CA GLU A 69 8.45 -6.07 0.83
C GLU A 69 9.69 -6.93 1.11
N LYS A 70 10.64 -6.41 1.90
CA LYS A 70 11.82 -7.17 2.35
C LYS A 70 11.43 -8.42 3.14
N THR A 71 10.46 -8.30 4.04
CA THR A 71 9.98 -9.43 4.86
C THR A 71 9.30 -10.51 4.00
N ALA A 72 8.64 -10.12 2.91
CA ALA A 72 8.02 -11.04 1.97
C ALA A 72 9.02 -11.71 1.01
N SER A 73 10.16 -11.06 0.75
CA SER A 73 11.24 -11.57 -0.13
C SER A 73 12.25 -12.47 0.61
N SER A 74 12.35 -12.37 1.94
CA SER A 74 13.21 -13.23 2.77
C SER A 74 12.60 -14.60 3.12
N LYS A 75 11.63 -15.09 2.34
CA LYS A 75 11.03 -16.42 2.50
C LYS A 75 11.06 -17.21 1.22
#